data_AF-A0A7R9A0S6-F1
#
_entry.id   AF-A0A7R9A0S6-F1
#
_cell.length_a   1.000
_cell.length_b   1.000
_cell.length_c   1.000
_cell.angle_alpha   90.00
_cell.angle_beta   90.00
_cell.angle_gamma   90.00
#
_symmetry.space_group_name_H-M   'P 1'
#
loop_
_entity.id
_entity.type
_entity.pdbx_description
1 polymer ?
#
loop_
_entity_poly.entity_id
_entity_poly.type
_entity_poly.pdbx_seq_one_letter_code
_entity_poly.pdbx_strand_id
1 'polypeptide(L)'
;GLSSNLGQFDLVLFHAVLEWLADPQDTLQKLLGFVRPGGHLSLLFYNKQALIMRHLTLGNFHYVEKNYLSGIGKRTLTPLSPQVPDDVRGWFSEWGYEECCYSGVRCFHDFMQAKEQARCDDADILRLELMHSQKSPYRELARYIHLLLKKPTAISPQV
;
A
#
# COMPACT_ATOMS: atom_id res chain seq x y z
N GLY A 1 9.72 -10.02 23.82
CA GLY A 1 9.52 -10.01 22.36
C GLY A 1 8.66 -11.18 21.99
N LEU A 2 7.74 -11.04 21.03
CA LEU A 2 6.83 -12.10 20.58
C LEU A 2 7.58 -13.43 20.50
N SER A 3 7.18 -14.33 21.39
CA SER A 3 7.85 -15.56 21.76
C SER A 3 8.08 -16.47 20.56
N SER A 4 9.23 -17.13 20.57
CA SER A 4 9.60 -18.25 19.73
C SER A 4 8.41 -19.20 19.51
N ASN A 5 8.01 -19.32 18.24
CA ASN A 5 7.10 -20.29 17.63
C ASN A 5 5.62 -19.91 17.41
N LEU A 6 5.35 -18.73 16.83
CA LEU A 6 4.04 -18.47 16.18
C LEU A 6 3.80 -19.35 14.93
N GLY A 7 4.84 -20.00 14.40
CA GLY A 7 4.76 -20.80 13.19
C GLY A 7 4.68 -19.96 11.92
N GLN A 8 4.25 -20.61 10.84
CA GLN A 8 4.00 -19.97 9.55
C GLN A 8 2.53 -20.11 9.17
N PHE A 9 2.02 -19.14 8.41
CA PHE A 9 0.62 -19.00 8.07
C PHE A 9 0.41 -19.03 6.55
N ASP A 10 -0.78 -19.47 6.15
CA ASP A 10 -1.26 -19.44 4.76
C ASP A 10 -1.42 -18.03 4.20
N LEU A 11 -1.83 -17.09 5.06
CA LEU A 11 -2.10 -15.70 4.74
C LEU A 11 -1.66 -14.79 5.89
N VAL A 12 -0.91 -13.75 5.58
CA VAL A 12 -0.57 -12.67 6.50
C VAL A 12 -1.14 -11.36 5.97
N LEU A 13 -1.82 -10.60 6.84
CA LEU A 13 -2.33 -9.26 6.52
C LEU A 13 -1.42 -8.20 7.15
N PHE A 14 -0.96 -7.24 6.34
CA PHE A 14 -0.18 -6.11 6.83
C PHE A 14 -0.73 -4.82 6.24
N HIS A 15 -1.70 -4.20 6.94
CA HIS A 15 -2.53 -3.12 6.38
C HIS A 15 -2.39 -1.80 7.14
N ALA A 16 -2.02 -0.74 6.43
CA ALA A 16 -1.89 0.63 6.93
C ALA A 16 -0.94 0.79 8.14
N VAL A 17 0.09 -0.06 8.20
CA VAL A 17 1.13 -0.05 9.26
C VAL A 17 2.50 0.33 8.70
N LEU A 18 2.81 -0.01 7.44
CA LEU A 18 4.13 0.14 6.83
C LEU A 18 4.62 1.60 6.89
N GLU A 19 3.69 2.53 6.72
CA GLU A 19 3.93 3.96 6.69
C GLU A 19 4.22 4.61 8.06
N TRP A 20 4.12 3.84 9.14
CA TRP A 20 4.45 4.25 10.51
C TRP A 20 5.80 3.71 10.99
N LEU A 21 6.47 2.87 10.19
CA LEU A 21 7.71 2.23 10.56
C LEU A 21 8.92 3.11 10.23
N ALA A 22 9.93 3.07 11.09
CA ALA A 22 11.23 3.69 10.83
C ALA A 22 11.95 2.96 9.68
N ASP A 23 11.95 1.63 9.73
CA ASP A 23 12.63 0.76 8.75
C ASP A 23 11.61 -0.21 8.11
N PRO A 24 10.86 0.25 7.09
CA PRO A 24 9.77 -0.52 6.49
C PRO A 24 10.26 -1.81 5.81
N GLN A 25 11.37 -1.75 5.06
CA GLN A 25 11.92 -2.89 4.34
C GLN A 25 12.39 -4.01 5.28
N ASP A 26 13.18 -3.68 6.30
CA ASP A 26 13.66 -4.62 7.32
C ASP A 26 12.52 -5.26 8.11
N THR A 27 11.48 -4.48 8.41
CA THR A 27 10.31 -4.99 9.12
C THR A 27 9.51 -5.95 8.25
N LEU A 28 9.34 -5.64 6.95
CA LEU A 28 8.72 -6.55 6.00
C LEU A 28 9.51 -7.86 5.93
N GLN A 29 10.83 -7.83 5.81
CA GLN A 29 11.64 -9.06 5.79
C GLN A 29 11.42 -9.95 7.02
N LYS A 30 11.34 -9.37 8.21
CA LYS A 30 11.02 -10.11 9.44
C LYS A 30 9.61 -10.70 9.38
N LEU A 31 8.64 -9.93 8.93
CA LEU A 31 7.24 -10.36 8.79
C LEU A 31 7.08 -11.51 7.78
N LEU A 32 7.86 -11.50 6.70
CA LEU A 32 7.88 -12.55 5.68
C LEU A 32 8.35 -13.92 6.21
N GLY A 33 8.99 -13.95 7.38
CA GLY A 33 9.28 -15.19 8.11
C GLY A 33 8.02 -15.96 8.53
N PHE A 34 6.90 -15.25 8.74
CA PHE A 34 5.62 -15.82 9.12
C PHE A 34 4.79 -16.32 7.94
N VAL A 35 5.17 -16.02 6.69
CA VAL A 35 4.47 -16.54 5.50
C VAL A 35 5.07 -17.89 5.14
N ARG A 36 4.25 -18.95 5.06
CA ARG A 36 4.76 -20.27 4.63
C ARG A 36 5.13 -20.27 3.14
N PRO A 37 6.03 -21.14 2.66
CA PRO A 37 6.23 -21.33 1.22
C PRO A 37 4.89 -21.63 0.50
N GLY A 38 4.60 -20.90 -0.58
CA GLY A 38 3.31 -20.95 -1.27
C GLY A 38 2.16 -20.19 -0.60
N GLY A 39 2.38 -19.62 0.59
CA GLY A 39 1.43 -18.73 1.27
C GLY A 39 1.45 -17.31 0.70
N HIS A 40 0.54 -16.47 1.19
CA HIS A 40 0.32 -15.12 0.68
C HIS A 40 0.55 -14.04 1.74
N LEU A 41 1.01 -12.88 1.27
CA LEU A 41 0.98 -11.61 1.97
C LEU A 41 -0.05 -10.70 1.30
N SER A 42 -1.02 -10.21 2.05
CA SER A 42 -1.87 -9.09 1.64
C SER A 42 -1.35 -7.83 2.32
N LEU A 43 -0.73 -6.97 1.51
CA LEU A 43 -0.06 -5.76 1.95
C LEU A 43 -0.86 -4.55 1.50
N LEU A 44 -1.21 -3.65 2.43
CA LEU A 44 -1.87 -2.37 2.12
C LEU A 44 -1.05 -1.24 2.75
N PHE A 45 -0.63 -0.25 1.98
CA PHE A 45 0.21 0.85 2.46
C PHE A 45 -0.17 2.19 1.84
N TYR A 46 0.17 3.27 2.55
CA TYR A 46 -0.10 4.64 2.11
C TYR A 46 0.76 5.04 0.92
N ASN A 47 0.13 5.50 -0.16
CA ASN A 47 0.79 5.84 -1.41
C ASN A 47 1.37 7.27 -1.38
N LYS A 48 2.71 7.38 -1.46
CA LYS A 48 3.43 8.65 -1.51
C LYS A 48 3.07 9.49 -2.74
N GLN A 49 2.86 8.87 -3.90
CA GLN A 49 2.52 9.57 -5.13
C GLN A 49 1.14 10.22 -5.02
N ALA A 50 0.15 9.52 -4.46
CA ALA A 50 -1.18 10.07 -4.20
C ALA A 50 -1.15 11.21 -3.17
N LEU A 51 -0.27 11.15 -2.15
CA LEU A 51 -0.09 12.24 -1.20
C LEU A 51 0.42 13.51 -1.88
N ILE A 52 1.46 13.36 -2.71
CA ILE A 52 2.02 14.47 -3.50
C ILE A 52 0.92 15.07 -4.38
N MET A 53 0.19 14.22 -5.12
CA MET A 53 -0.92 14.66 -5.97
C MET A 53 -2.00 15.42 -5.18
N ARG A 54 -2.32 14.98 -3.96
CA ARG A 54 -3.25 15.69 -3.07
C ARG A 54 -2.73 17.07 -2.67
N HIS A 55 -1.44 17.20 -2.33
CA HIS A 55 -0.88 18.52 -2.03
C HIS A 55 -0.85 19.44 -3.25
N LEU A 56 -0.51 18.91 -4.43
CA LEU A 56 -0.53 19.66 -5.69
C LEU A 56 -1.93 20.19 -6.01
N THR A 57 -2.96 19.34 -5.92
CA THR A 57 -4.35 19.71 -6.21
C THR A 57 -4.93 20.70 -5.20
N LEU A 58 -4.43 20.72 -3.95
CA LEU A 58 -4.81 21.69 -2.92
C LEU A 58 -3.99 23.00 -2.97
N GLY A 59 -3.02 23.13 -3.88
CA GLY A 59 -2.14 24.31 -3.94
C GLY A 59 -1.10 24.37 -2.81
N ASN A 60 -0.91 23.27 -2.07
CA ASN A 60 0.00 23.16 -0.93
C ASN A 60 1.45 22.89 -1.39
N PHE A 61 1.94 23.64 -2.38
CA PHE A 61 3.21 23.37 -3.07
C PHE A 61 4.42 23.34 -2.15
N HIS A 62 4.41 24.18 -1.10
CA HIS A 62 5.47 24.21 -0.10
C HIS A 62 5.74 22.86 0.57
N TYR A 63 4.69 22.05 0.79
CA TYR A 63 4.83 20.71 1.37
C TYR A 63 5.51 19.74 0.40
N VAL A 64 5.27 19.90 -0.91
CA VAL A 64 5.89 19.08 -1.96
C VAL A 64 7.36 19.46 -2.12
N GLU A 65 7.66 20.75 -2.26
CA GLU A 65 9.03 21.27 -2.45
C GLU A 65 9.98 20.86 -1.32
N LYS A 66 9.50 20.95 -0.08
CA LYS A 66 10.31 20.60 1.09
C LYS A 66 10.28 19.11 1.42
N ASN A 67 9.63 18.29 0.59
CA ASN A 67 9.40 16.87 0.84
C ASN A 67 8.79 16.62 2.24
N TYR A 68 7.98 17.57 2.72
CA TYR A 68 7.23 17.48 3.98
C TYR A 68 5.99 16.62 3.77
N LEU A 69 6.26 15.35 3.52
CA LEU A 69 5.26 14.30 3.35
C LEU A 69 5.01 13.56 4.67
N SER A 70 5.82 13.84 5.69
CA SER A 70 5.60 13.49 7.09
C SER A 70 4.89 14.63 7.82
N GLY A 71 3.95 14.28 8.70
CA GLY A 71 3.08 15.24 9.37
C GLY A 71 3.84 16.32 10.16
N ILE A 72 3.78 17.57 9.72
CA ILE A 72 4.17 18.72 10.55
C ILE A 72 2.97 19.10 11.42
N GLY A 73 2.97 18.63 12.68
CA GLY A 73 2.04 19.12 13.71
C GLY A 73 1.51 18.05 14.67
N LYS A 74 1.30 18.43 15.93
CA LYS A 74 0.84 17.57 17.05
C LYS A 74 -0.61 17.04 16.91
N ARG A 75 -1.21 16.99 15.72
CA ARG A 75 -2.65 16.70 15.57
C ARG A 75 -3.08 16.15 14.21
N THR A 76 -2.20 15.45 13.48
CA THR A 76 -2.57 14.86 12.18
C THR A 76 -2.18 13.38 12.13
N LEU A 77 -3.14 12.52 11.77
CA LEU A 77 -2.97 11.11 11.39
C LEU A 77 -2.17 10.97 10.07
N THR A 78 -1.15 11.79 9.88
CA THR A 78 -0.33 11.79 8.68
C THR A 78 0.82 10.81 8.90
N PRO A 79 0.99 9.82 8.01
CA PRO A 79 2.04 8.82 8.18
C PRO A 79 3.44 9.40 8.25
N LEU A 80 4.35 8.69 8.92
CA LEU A 80 5.74 9.09 9.08
C LEU A 80 6.55 8.87 7.79
N SER A 81 6.20 7.85 7.00
CA SER A 81 6.94 7.43 5.81
C SER A 81 6.00 6.81 4.76
N PRO A 82 5.27 7.61 3.98
CA PRO A 82 4.48 7.08 2.87
C PRO A 82 5.41 6.45 1.82
N GLN A 83 4.99 5.35 1.20
CA GLN A 83 5.85 4.54 0.34
C GLN A 83 5.63 4.85 -1.14
N VAL A 84 6.69 4.74 -1.94
CA VAL A 84 6.57 4.74 -3.40
C VAL A 84 6.16 3.33 -3.84
N PRO A 85 5.06 3.15 -4.58
CA PRO A 85 4.59 1.82 -4.96
C PRO A 85 5.64 0.98 -5.69
N ASP A 86 6.38 1.59 -6.62
CA ASP A 86 7.38 0.88 -7.41
C ASP A 86 8.57 0.41 -6.58
N ASP A 87 9.01 1.17 -5.57
CA ASP A 87 10.08 0.76 -4.65
C ASP A 87 9.65 -0.50 -3.87
N VAL A 88 8.44 -0.49 -3.32
CA VAL A 88 7.88 -1.63 -2.56
C VAL A 88 7.77 -2.86 -3.44
N ARG A 89 7.26 -2.71 -4.67
CA ARG A 89 7.16 -3.80 -5.65
C ARG A 89 8.54 -4.33 -6.03
N GLY A 90 9.52 -3.45 -6.19
CA GLY A 90 10.92 -3.78 -6.44
C GLY A 90 11.48 -4.72 -5.36
N TRP A 91 11.27 -4.41 -4.09
CA TRP A 91 11.72 -5.27 -2.97
C TRP A 91 11.16 -6.68 -3.06
N PHE A 92 9.86 -6.83 -3.36
CA PHE A 92 9.24 -8.15 -3.46
C PHE A 92 9.73 -8.93 -4.68
N SER A 93 9.95 -8.25 -5.81
CA SER A 93 10.57 -8.85 -6.99
C SER A 93 11.98 -9.36 -6.66
N GLU A 94 12.80 -8.59 -5.94
CA GLU A 94 14.14 -8.99 -5.50
C GLU A 94 14.12 -10.18 -4.55
N TRP A 95 13.09 -10.27 -3.68
CA TRP A 95 12.90 -11.40 -2.76
C TRP A 95 12.23 -12.62 -3.40
N GLY A 96 11.94 -12.57 -4.70
CA GLY A 96 11.36 -13.67 -5.46
C GLY A 96 9.88 -13.92 -5.18
N TYR A 97 9.15 -12.94 -4.65
CA TYR A 97 7.69 -13.03 -4.49
C TYR A 97 7.00 -12.81 -5.83
N GLU A 98 5.91 -13.54 -6.04
CA GLU A 98 5.02 -13.37 -7.19
C GLU A 98 3.94 -12.33 -6.85
N GLU A 99 3.78 -11.29 -7.66
CA GLU A 99 2.68 -10.32 -7.54
C GLU A 99 1.42 -10.90 -8.17
N CYS A 100 0.52 -11.40 -7.32
CA CYS A 100 -0.77 -11.96 -7.74
C CYS A 100 -1.83 -10.87 -8.00
N CYS A 101 -1.73 -9.73 -7.33
CA CYS A 101 -2.65 -8.60 -7.52
C CYS A 101 -1.97 -7.27 -7.19
N TYR A 102 -2.23 -6.26 -8.02
CA TYR A 102 -1.89 -4.86 -7.77
C TYR A 102 -3.15 -4.00 -7.93
N SER A 103 -3.59 -3.41 -6.82
CA SER A 103 -4.83 -2.64 -6.75
C SER A 103 -4.67 -1.35 -5.96
N GLY A 104 -5.39 -0.31 -6.35
CA GLY A 104 -5.54 0.94 -5.62
C GLY A 104 -6.83 0.96 -4.81
N VAL A 105 -6.79 1.59 -3.65
CA VAL A 105 -7.96 1.82 -2.78
C VAL A 105 -8.20 3.32 -2.66
N ARG A 106 -9.41 3.75 -3.02
CA ARG A 106 -9.81 5.16 -3.23
C ARG A 106 -9.04 5.80 -4.39
N CYS A 107 -9.28 5.29 -5.59
CA CYS A 107 -8.70 5.76 -6.84
C CYS A 107 -9.17 7.17 -7.21
N PHE A 108 -10.45 7.49 -6.99
CA PHE A 108 -11.01 8.80 -7.33
C PHE A 108 -11.81 9.44 -6.20
N HIS A 109 -12.29 8.67 -5.23
CA HIS A 109 -13.11 9.14 -4.11
C HIS A 109 -12.52 10.38 -3.41
N ASP A 110 -11.20 10.41 -3.22
CA ASP A 110 -10.54 11.53 -2.52
C ASP A 110 -10.34 12.78 -3.38
N PHE A 111 -10.51 12.66 -4.70
CA PHE A 111 -10.46 13.77 -5.65
C PHE A 111 -11.84 14.34 -5.94
N MET A 112 -12.92 13.66 -5.55
CA MET A 112 -14.26 14.18 -5.69
C MET A 112 -14.45 15.42 -4.81
N GLN A 113 -15.09 16.44 -5.37
CA GLN A 113 -15.55 17.57 -4.57
C GLN A 113 -16.69 17.10 -3.66
N ALA A 114 -16.71 17.58 -2.41
CA ALA A 114 -17.71 17.15 -1.42
C ALA A 114 -19.16 17.27 -1.92
N LYS A 115 -19.47 18.33 -2.69
CA LYS A 115 -20.79 18.53 -3.30
C LYS A 115 -21.17 17.45 -4.33
N GLU A 116 -20.20 16.96 -5.10
CA GLU A 116 -20.42 15.93 -6.12
C GLU A 116 -20.54 14.56 -5.45
N GLN A 117 -19.70 14.31 -4.44
CA GLN A 117 -19.74 13.09 -3.65
C GLN A 117 -21.10 12.92 -2.95
N ALA A 118 -21.62 13.99 -2.33
CA ALA A 118 -22.94 13.97 -1.69
C ALA A 118 -24.12 13.79 -2.67
N ARG A 119 -23.92 14.02 -3.98
CA ARG A 119 -24.95 13.84 -5.02
C ARG A 119 -24.94 12.43 -5.60
N CYS A 120 -23.82 11.71 -5.49
CA CYS A 120 -23.65 10.37 -6.03
C CYS A 120 -24.17 9.31 -5.06
N ASP A 121 -24.65 8.19 -5.60
CA ASP A 121 -24.97 7.01 -4.80
C ASP A 121 -23.68 6.28 -4.39
N ASP A 122 -23.58 5.90 -3.11
CA ASP A 122 -22.41 5.20 -2.56
C ASP A 122 -22.18 3.86 -3.26
N ALA A 123 -23.26 3.18 -3.66
CA ALA A 123 -23.15 1.91 -4.39
C ALA A 123 -22.52 2.10 -5.78
N ASP A 124 -22.85 3.20 -6.47
CA ASP A 124 -22.25 3.55 -7.75
C ASP A 124 -20.79 3.94 -7.61
N ILE A 125 -20.45 4.74 -6.58
CA ILE A 125 -19.06 5.07 -6.26
C ILE A 125 -18.27 3.79 -6.01
N LEU A 126 -18.76 2.89 -5.15
CA LEU A 126 -18.09 1.62 -4.84
C LEU A 126 -17.88 0.76 -6.09
N ARG A 127 -18.92 0.60 -6.92
CA ARG A 127 -18.84 -0.16 -8.17
C ARG A 127 -17.78 0.41 -9.10
N LEU A 128 -17.77 1.73 -9.27
CA LEU A 128 -16.78 2.41 -10.10
C LEU A 128 -15.37 2.31 -9.50
N GLU A 129 -15.21 2.46 -8.19
CA GLU A 129 -13.93 2.28 -7.49
C GLU A 129 -13.36 0.87 -7.73
N LEU A 130 -14.18 -0.17 -7.55
CA LEU A 130 -13.78 -1.55 -7.83
C LEU A 130 -13.35 -1.75 -9.29
N MET A 131 -14.11 -1.22 -10.26
CA MET A 131 -13.77 -1.32 -11.68
C MET A 131 -12.46 -0.62 -12.07
N HIS A 132 -12.05 0.41 -11.32
CA HIS A 132 -10.83 1.16 -11.60
C HIS A 132 -9.66 0.76 -10.71
N SER A 133 -9.90 0.03 -9.61
CA SER A 133 -8.90 -0.37 -8.63
C SER A 133 -7.67 -1.04 -9.24
N GLN A 134 -7.78 -1.82 -10.31
CA GLN A 134 -6.64 -2.51 -10.93
C GLN A 134 -6.16 -1.87 -12.25
N LYS A 135 -6.77 -0.75 -12.67
CA LYS A 135 -6.49 -0.09 -13.95
C LYS A 135 -5.52 1.07 -13.78
N SER A 136 -4.53 1.15 -14.66
CA SER A 136 -3.70 2.35 -14.80
C SER A 136 -4.46 3.42 -15.61
N PRO A 137 -4.33 4.72 -15.31
CA PRO A 137 -3.50 5.33 -14.26
C PRO A 137 -4.19 5.43 -12.88
N TYR A 138 -5.41 4.92 -12.74
CA TYR A 138 -6.26 5.15 -11.56
C TYR A 138 -5.71 4.52 -10.28
N ARG A 139 -5.13 3.31 -10.37
CA ARG A 139 -4.54 2.64 -9.22
C ARG A 139 -3.31 3.37 -8.69
N GLU A 140 -2.47 3.91 -9.57
CA GLU A 140 -1.23 4.62 -9.20
C GLU A 140 -1.53 5.92 -8.45
N LEU A 141 -2.72 6.50 -8.64
CA LEU A 141 -3.19 7.70 -7.97
C LEU A 141 -4.03 7.42 -6.72
N ALA A 142 -4.34 6.16 -6.42
CA ALA A 142 -5.16 5.79 -5.29
C ALA A 142 -4.46 6.07 -3.96
N ARG A 143 -5.21 6.43 -2.91
CA ARG A 143 -4.60 6.80 -1.62
C ARG A 143 -3.80 5.68 -0.98
N TYR A 144 -4.29 4.45 -1.09
CA TYR A 144 -3.54 3.28 -0.68
C TYR A 144 -3.31 2.35 -1.85
N ILE A 145 -2.19 1.66 -1.82
CA ILE A 145 -1.92 0.52 -2.70
C ILE A 145 -2.09 -0.76 -1.90
N HIS A 146 -2.82 -1.71 -2.48
CA HIS A 146 -2.92 -3.09 -2.03
C HIS A 146 -2.20 -4.02 -3.01
N LEU A 147 -1.24 -4.79 -2.48
CA LEU A 147 -0.56 -5.87 -3.17
C LEU A 147 -0.95 -7.21 -2.55
N LEU A 148 -1.31 -8.17 -3.39
CA LEU A 148 -1.37 -9.57 -2.99
C LEU A 148 -0.13 -10.26 -3.56
N LEU A 149 0.70 -10.78 -2.67
CA LEU A 149 2.02 -11.33 -3.01
C LEU A 149 2.09 -12.78 -2.54
N LYS A 150 2.58 -13.67 -3.39
CA LYS A 150 2.74 -15.08 -3.05
C LYS A 150 4.22 -15.41 -2.84
N LYS A 151 4.49 -16.07 -1.72
CA LYS A 151 5.84 -16.54 -1.39
C LYS A 151 6.19 -17.73 -2.29
N PRO A 152 7.39 -17.77 -2.90
CA PRO A 152 7.79 -18.91 -3.71
C PRO A 152 7.75 -20.19 -2.89
N THR A 153 7.22 -21.26 -3.48
CA THR A 153 7.46 -22.61 -2.99
C THR A 153 8.93 -22.92 -3.24
N ALA A 154 9.68 -23.36 -2.22
CA ALA A 154 11.06 -23.77 -2.40
C ALA A 154 11.16 -24.73 -3.60
N ILE A 155 12.07 -24.44 -4.53
CA ILE A 155 12.34 -25.30 -5.68
C ILE A 155 12.91 -26.60 -5.12
N SER A 156 12.24 -27.73 -5.33
CA SER A 156 12.88 -29.04 -5.18
C SER A 156 14.12 -29.03 -6.08
N PRO A 157 15.33 -29.34 -5.57
CA PRO A 157 16.51 -29.40 -6.42
C PRO A 157 16.19 -30.37 -7.56
N GLN A 158 16.25 -29.87 -8.80
CA GLN A 158 16.15 -30.75 -9.96
C GLN A 158 17.33 -31.71 -9.88
N VAL A 159 16.99 -33.01 -9.82
CA VAL A 159 17.91 -34.15 -9.79
C VAL A 159 18.70 -34.20 -11.09
#